data_AF-A0A015IYJ3-F1
#
_entry.id   AF-A0A015IYJ3-F1
#
_cell.length_a   1.000
_cell.length_b   1.000
_cell.length_c   1.000
_cell.angle_alpha   90.00
_cell.angle_beta   90.00
_cell.angle_gamma   90.00
#
_symmetry.space_group_name_H-M   'P 1'
#
loop_
_entity.id
_entity.type
_entity.pdbx_description
1 polymer ?
#
loop_
_entity_poly.entity_id
_entity_poly.type
_entity_poly.pdbx_seq_one_letter_code
_entity_poly.pdbx_strand_id
1 'polypeptide(L)'
;MDRLTQLQDAIDEMARMFANSVEFLNRVQVGQDQIKLKENQQEIVQDVVKKAKQIEILIDNLPGLRNTEQEQFDMIKELNKEMQEANLEYIKAVEDAGR
;
A
#
# COMPACT_ATOMS: atom_id res chain seq x y z
N MET A 1 4.97 -6.66 5.18
CA MET A 1 3.79 -6.80 4.29
C MET A 1 4.13 -6.21 2.95
N ASP A 2 3.78 -6.92 1.88
CA ASP A 2 3.95 -6.41 0.52
C ASP A 2 3.05 -5.16 0.27
N ARG A 3 3.48 -4.24 -0.61
CA ARG A 3 2.75 -2.99 -0.87
C ARG A 3 1.41 -3.24 -1.56
N LEU A 4 1.30 -4.28 -2.38
CA LEU A 4 0.04 -4.67 -2.98
C LEU A 4 -0.93 -5.21 -1.92
N THR A 5 -0.43 -6.02 -0.97
CA THR A 5 -1.24 -6.47 0.18
C THR A 5 -1.72 -5.29 1.02
N GLN A 6 -0.87 -4.30 1.30
CA GLN A 6 -1.26 -3.10 2.04
C GLN A 6 -2.35 -2.28 1.32
N LEU A 7 -2.27 -2.20 -0.02
CA LEU A 7 -3.30 -1.55 -0.82
C LEU A 7 -4.63 -2.32 -0.76
N GLN A 8 -4.58 -3.65 -0.85
CA GLN A 8 -5.77 -4.51 -0.71
C GLN A 8 -6.44 -4.31 0.66
N ASP A 9 -5.65 -4.36 1.74
CA ASP A 9 -6.15 -4.13 3.09
C ASP A 9 -6.79 -2.74 3.24
N ALA A 10 -6.18 -1.70 2.65
CA ALA A 10 -6.70 -0.34 2.71
C ALA A 10 -8.02 -0.17 1.94
N ILE A 11 -8.19 -0.85 0.80
CA ILE A 11 -9.43 -0.87 0.03
C ILE A 11 -10.53 -1.61 0.80
N ASP A 12 -10.20 -2.77 1.38
CA ASP A 12 -11.14 -3.55 2.18
C ASP A 12 -11.61 -2.79 3.42
N GLU A 13 -10.71 -2.08 4.09
CA GLU A 13 -11.04 -1.22 5.22
C GLU A 13 -11.95 -0.06 4.80
N MET A 14 -11.68 0.57 3.65
CA MET A 14 -12.56 1.61 3.10
C MET A 14 -13.96 1.07 2.79
N ALA A 15 -14.07 -0.12 2.21
CA ALA A 15 -15.36 -0.76 1.94
C ALA A 15 -16.16 -1.00 3.23
N ARG A 16 -15.48 -1.45 4.31
CA ARG A 16 -16.09 -1.60 5.63
C ARG A 16 -16.53 -0.25 6.20
N MET A 17 -15.70 0.79 6.07
CA MET A 17 -16.08 2.14 6.49
C MET A 17 -17.34 2.62 5.79
N PHE A 18 -17.47 2.40 4.48
CA PHE A 18 -18.69 2.76 3.75
C PHE A 18 -19.92 1.98 4.23
N ALA A 19 -19.81 0.66 4.37
CA ALA A 19 -20.92 -0.17 4.85
C ALA A 19 -21.40 0.26 6.24
N ASN A 20 -20.47 0.47 7.17
CA ASN A 20 -20.76 0.91 8.53
C ASN A 20 -21.36 2.32 8.54
N SER A 21 -20.88 3.22 7.68
CA SER A 21 -21.39 4.59 7.56
C SER A 21 -22.84 4.61 7.07
N VAL A 22 -23.16 3.81 6.05
CA VAL A 22 -24.53 3.68 5.54
C VAL A 22 -25.44 3.07 6.59
N GLU A 23 -24.98 2.02 7.29
CA GLU A 23 -25.75 1.41 8.37
C GLU A 23 -26.01 2.38 9.53
N PHE A 24 -24.99 3.14 9.93
CA PHE A 24 -25.11 4.17 10.97
C PHE A 24 -26.14 5.22 10.56
N LEU A 25 -26.03 5.79 9.36
CA LEU A 25 -26.98 6.79 8.87
C LEU A 25 -28.41 6.25 8.75
N ASN A 26 -28.57 4.99 8.36
CA ASN A 26 -29.88 4.34 8.26
C ASN A 26 -30.51 4.11 9.64
N ARG A 27 -29.71 3.76 10.66
CA ARG A 27 -30.18 3.57 12.04
C ARG A 27 -30.51 4.89 12.75
N VAL A 28 -29.91 6.01 12.34
CA VAL A 28 -30.18 7.34 12.92
C VAL A 28 -31.47 7.96 12.35
N GLN A 29 -32.57 7.19 12.41
CA GLN A 29 -33.91 7.72 12.17
C GLN A 29 -34.70 7.82 13.49
N VAL A 30 -35.11 9.05 13.76
CA VAL A 30 -36.06 9.53 14.78
C VAL A 30 -35.51 9.63 16.22
N GLY A 31 -35.10 10.85 16.62
CA GLY A 31 -34.97 11.24 18.03
C GLY A 31 -33.61 11.77 18.51
N GLN A 32 -32.57 11.77 17.68
CA GLN A 32 -31.24 12.28 18.07
C GLN A 32 -31.07 13.79 17.81
N ASP A 33 -30.25 14.43 18.66
CA ASP A 33 -29.81 15.83 18.49
C ASP A 33 -29.22 16.06 17.09
N GLN A 34 -29.83 16.95 16.32
CA GLN A 34 -29.39 17.27 14.95
C GLN A 34 -27.94 17.76 14.88
N ILE A 35 -27.44 18.36 15.96
CA ILE A 35 -26.06 18.84 16.06
C ILE A 35 -25.10 17.65 16.12
N LYS A 36 -25.34 16.67 17.00
CA LYS A 36 -24.51 15.46 17.13
C LYS A 36 -24.52 14.61 15.85
N LEU A 37 -25.65 14.55 15.16
CA LEU A 37 -25.74 13.86 13.86
C LEU A 37 -24.83 14.51 12.81
N LYS A 38 -24.82 15.84 12.73
CA LYS A 38 -23.94 16.56 11.80
C LYS A 38 -22.47 16.38 12.13
N GLU A 39 -22.11 16.39 13.41
CA GLU A 39 -20.73 16.14 13.86
C GLU A 39 -20.27 14.73 13.44
N ASN A 40 -21.07 13.71 13.73
CA ASN A 40 -20.76 12.32 13.34
C ASN A 40 -20.67 12.15 11.81
N GLN A 41 -21.54 12.83 11.05
CA GLN A 41 -21.46 12.85 9.58
C GLN A 41 -20.16 13.48 9.08
N GLN A 42 -19.73 14.58 9.68
CA GLN A 42 -18.47 15.23 9.31
C GLN A 42 -17.27 14.36 9.63
N GLU A 43 -17.25 13.67 10.77
CA GLU A 43 -16.19 12.73 11.14
C GLU A 43 -16.07 11.59 10.12
N ILE A 44 -17.20 10.95 9.79
CA ILE A 44 -17.26 9.88 8.77
C ILE A 44 -16.68 10.38 7.43
N VAL A 45 -17.11 11.55 6.97
CA VAL A 45 -16.63 12.11 5.68
C VAL A 45 -15.13 12.40 5.75
N GLN A 46 -14.64 12.99 6.84
CA GLN A 46 -13.22 13.26 7.01
C GLN A 46 -12.39 11.98 6.96
N ASP A 47 -12.85 10.92 7.60
CA ASP A 47 -12.10 9.67 7.65
C ASP A 47 -12.12 8.94 6.31
N VAL A 48 -13.24 8.94 5.59
CA VAL A 48 -13.32 8.43 4.21
C VAL A 48 -12.36 9.19 3.29
N VAL A 49 -12.32 10.52 3.37
CA VAL A 49 -11.42 11.34 2.53
C VAL A 49 -9.96 11.08 2.87
N LYS A 50 -9.60 10.99 4.16
CA LYS A 50 -8.24 10.63 4.58
C LYS A 50 -7.84 9.26 4.03
N LYS A 51 -8.73 8.26 4.14
CA LYS A 51 -8.46 6.91 3.62
C LYS A 51 -8.30 6.89 2.12
N ALA A 52 -9.11 7.67 1.38
CA ALA A 52 -8.94 7.85 -0.06
C ALA A 52 -7.58 8.42 -0.41
N LYS A 53 -7.11 9.44 0.32
CA LYS A 53 -5.79 10.01 0.07
C LYS A 53 -4.65 9.04 0.39
N GLN A 54 -4.81 8.21 1.43
CA GLN A 54 -3.86 7.14 1.75
C GLN A 54 -3.78 6.10 0.63
N ILE A 55 -4.93 5.71 0.06
CA ILE A 55 -4.98 4.78 -1.08
C ILE A 55 -4.28 5.39 -2.30
N GLU A 56 -4.51 6.66 -2.62
CA GLU A 56 -3.78 7.34 -3.71
C GLU A 56 -2.26 7.27 -3.52
N ILE A 57 -1.78 7.59 -2.31
CA ILE A 57 -0.35 7.53 -1.99
C ILE A 57 0.17 6.09 -2.09
N LEU A 58 -0.61 5.10 -1.67
CA LEU A 58 -0.22 3.69 -1.80
C LEU A 58 -0.11 3.27 -3.26
N ILE A 59 -1.05 3.70 -4.09
CA ILE A 59 -1.01 3.49 -5.55
C ILE A 59 0.25 4.13 -6.10
N ASP A 60 0.50 5.42 -5.88
CA ASP A 60 1.68 6.13 -6.40
C ASP A 60 3.02 5.47 -5.99
N ASN A 61 3.03 4.76 -4.87
CA ASN A 61 4.18 4.06 -4.34
C ASN A 61 4.24 2.57 -4.73
N LEU A 62 3.36 2.04 -5.57
CA LEU A 62 3.49 0.64 -5.98
C LEU A 62 4.79 0.43 -6.78
N PRO A 63 5.60 -0.58 -6.41
CA PRO A 63 6.82 -0.90 -7.13
C PRO A 63 6.47 -1.37 -8.54
N GLY A 64 7.29 -0.99 -9.53
CA GLY A 64 7.08 -1.41 -10.92
C GLY A 64 6.03 -0.63 -11.71
N LEU A 65 5.33 0.35 -11.10
CA LEU A 65 4.33 1.17 -11.81
C LEU A 65 4.86 1.94 -13.02
N ARG A 66 6.16 2.28 -12.99
CA ARG A 66 6.81 3.11 -14.00
C ARG A 66 7.59 2.33 -15.04
N ASN A 67 7.73 1.02 -14.85
CA ASN A 67 8.59 0.18 -15.67
C ASN A 67 7.72 -0.87 -16.34
N THR A 68 7.94 -1.07 -17.64
CA THR A 68 7.32 -2.16 -18.37
C THR A 68 7.83 -3.51 -17.85
N GLU A 69 7.07 -4.59 -18.07
CA GLU A 69 7.50 -5.95 -17.68
C GLU A 69 8.86 -6.32 -18.30
N GLN A 70 9.10 -5.88 -19.55
CA GLN A 70 10.37 -6.11 -20.23
C GLN A 70 11.53 -5.39 -19.54
N GLU A 71 11.37 -4.11 -19.19
CA GLU A 71 12.39 -3.35 -18.46
C GLU A 71 12.67 -3.94 -17.07
N GLN A 72 11.63 -4.42 -16.38
CA GLN A 72 11.79 -5.12 -15.10
C GLN A 72 12.56 -6.43 -15.28
N PHE A 73 12.26 -7.19 -16.33
CA PHE A 73 12.95 -8.43 -16.65
C PHE A 73 14.44 -8.20 -16.97
N ASP A 74 14.74 -7.20 -17.79
CA ASP A 74 16.12 -6.84 -18.14
C ASP A 74 16.88 -6.35 -16.91
N MET A 75 16.24 -5.57 -16.03
CA MET A 75 16.83 -5.16 -14.76
C MET A 75 17.15 -6.36 -13.84
N ILE A 76 16.24 -7.33 -13.74
CA ILE A 76 16.48 -8.56 -12.97
C ILE A 76 17.65 -9.35 -13.56
N LYS A 77 17.77 -9.40 -14.89
CA LYS A 77 18.85 -10.12 -15.57
C LYS A 77 20.21 -9.48 -15.29
N GLU A 78 20.31 -8.16 -15.38
CA GLU A 78 21.56 -7.44 -15.07
C GLU A 78 21.92 -7.55 -13.59
N LEU A 79 20.96 -7.39 -12.67
CA LEU A 79 21.20 -7.58 -11.23
C LEU A 79 21.71 -8.99 -10.89
N ASN A 80 21.19 -10.03 -11.55
CA ASN A 80 21.68 -11.39 -11.38
C ASN A 80 23.12 -11.56 -11.85
N LYS A 81 23.48 -10.91 -12.97
CA LYS A 81 24.83 -10.93 -13.50
C LYS A 81 25.81 -10.24 -12.54
N GLU A 82 25.47 -9.04 -12.08
CA GLU A 82 26.27 -8.30 -11.08
C GLU A 82 26.44 -9.12 -9.80
N MET A 83 25.38 -9.77 -9.32
CA MET A 83 25.45 -10.64 -8.14
C MET A 83 26.42 -11.82 -8.35
N GLN A 84 26.41 -12.44 -9.53
CA GLN A 84 27.34 -13.54 -9.85
C GLN A 84 28.79 -13.06 -9.89
N GLU A 85 29.05 -11.91 -10.52
CA GLU A 85 30.38 -11.32 -10.59
C GLU A 85 30.91 -10.95 -9.19
N ALA A 86 30.10 -10.25 -8.39
CA ALA A 86 30.46 -9.89 -7.01
C ALA A 86 30.71 -11.13 -6.13
N ASN A 87 29.94 -12.21 -6.32
CA ASN A 87 30.14 -13.45 -5.58
C ASN A 87 31.44 -14.17 -5.99
N LEU A 88 31.80 -14.15 -7.28
CA LEU A 88 33.08 -14.69 -7.75
C LEU A 88 34.27 -13.90 -7.18
N GLU A 89 34.16 -12.58 -7.13
CA GLU A 89 35.18 -11.73 -6.49
C GLU A 89 35.29 -12.00 -5.00
N TYR A 90 34.15 -12.15 -4.31
CA TYR A 90 34.12 -12.53 -2.90
C TYR A 90 34.82 -13.87 -2.64
N ILE A 91 34.50 -14.91 -3.44
CA ILE A 91 35.13 -16.23 -3.30
C ILE A 91 36.65 -16.14 -3.49
N LYS A 92 37.13 -15.43 -4.51
CA LYS A 92 38.56 -15.23 -4.75
C LYS A 92 39.24 -14.50 -3.60
N ALA A 93 38.63 -13.44 -3.07
CA ALA A 93 39.16 -12.70 -1.93
C ALA A 93 39.26 -13.56 -0.66
N VAL A 94 38.27 -14.45 -0.43
CA VAL A 94 38.29 -15.40 0.68
C VAL A 94 39.39 -16.46 0.48
N GLU A 95 39.58 -16.97 -0.73
CA GLU A 95 40.65 -17.92 -1.06
C GLU A 95 42.05 -17.31 -0.87
N ASP A 96 42.24 -16.06 -1.28
CA ASP A 96 43.50 -15.34 -1.14
C ASP A 96 43.79 -14.94 0.32
N ALA A 97 42.77 -14.63 1.11
CA ALA A 97 42.91 -14.33 2.54
C ALA A 97 43.09 -15.58 3.44
N GLY A 98 42.72 -16.76 2.93
CA GLY A 98 42.87 -18.04 3.61
C GLY A 98 44.21 -18.75 3.35
N ARG A 99 45.05 -18.22 2.46
CA ARG A 99 46.43 -18.66 2.19
C ARG A 99 47.45 -17.90 3.03
#